data_AF-A0A6B1HAP6-F1
#
_entry.id   AF-A0A6B1HAP6-F1
#
_cell.length_a   1.000
_cell.length_b   1.000
_cell.length_c   1.000
_cell.angle_alpha   90.00
_cell.angle_beta   90.00
_cell.angle_gamma   90.00
#
_symmetry.space_group_name_H-M   'P 1'
#
loop_
_entity.id
_entity.type
_entity.pdbx_description
1 polymer ?
#
loop_
_entity_poly.entity_id
_entity_poly.type
_entity_poly.pdbx_seq_one_letter_code
_entity_poly.pdbx_strand_id
1 'polypeptide(L)' 'MGKHLIDIDEKALSAARAELGTDTIKATVNAALEAAAFPRAPRVAKALDTLADSTLEDREHAWR' A
#
# COMPACT_ATOMS: atom_id res chain seq x y z
N MET A 1 -17.99 9.05 -5.42
CA MET A 1 -17.81 8.63 -4.00
C MET A 1 -19.16 8.51 -3.34
N GLY A 2 -19.38 7.43 -2.59
CA GLY A 2 -20.50 7.33 -1.65
C GLY A 2 -20.21 8.06 -0.34
N LYS A 3 -21.24 8.43 0.40
CA LYS A 3 -21.12 8.97 1.77
C LYS A 3 -21.73 7.96 2.72
N HIS A 4 -20.98 7.58 3.74
CA HIS A 4 -21.43 6.67 4.78
C HIS A 4 -21.20 7.35 6.13
N LEU A 5 -22.17 7.24 7.04
CA LEU A 5 -22.00 7.62 8.42
C LEU A 5 -21.54 6.37 9.17
N ILE A 6 -20.34 6.41 9.73
CA ILE A 6 -19.75 5.32 10.51
C ILE A 6 -19.12 5.92 11.77
N ASP A 7 -19.21 5.19 12.87
CA ASP A 7 -18.43 5.52 14.06
C ASP A 7 -16.98 5.08 13.85
N ILE A 8 -16.04 5.94 14.26
CA ILE A 8 -14.61 5.68 14.14
C ILE A 8 -13.98 5.89 15.52
N ASP A 9 -13.12 4.96 15.93
CA ASP A 9 -12.31 5.16 17.13
C ASP A 9 -11.31 6.30 16.91
N GLU A 10 -11.45 7.37 17.69
CA GLU A 10 -10.65 8.59 17.53
C GLU A 10 -9.16 8.37 17.79
N LYS A 11 -8.80 7.42 18.66
CA LYS A 11 -7.39 7.09 18.93
C LYS A 11 -6.77 6.37 17.74
N ALA A 12 -7.49 5.40 17.18
CA ALA A 12 -7.07 4.69 15.97
C ALA A 12 -6.97 5.66 14.78
N LEU A 13 -7.93 6.59 14.64
CA LEU A 13 -7.89 7.62 13.61
C LEU A 13 -6.66 8.54 13.77
N SER A 14 -6.37 8.98 14.99
CA SER A 14 -5.19 9.79 15.27
C SER A 14 -3.88 9.03 14.99
N ALA A 15 -3.80 7.76 15.35
CA ALA A 15 -2.64 6.92 15.09
C ALA A 15 -2.42 6.73 13.58
N ALA A 16 -3.49 6.38 12.85
CA ALA A 16 -3.45 6.24 11.40
C ALA A 16 -3.08 7.55 10.71
N ARG A 17 -3.54 8.69 11.22
CA ARG A 17 -3.18 10.02 10.69
C ARG A 17 -1.69 10.32 10.86
N ALA A 18 -1.11 10.00 12.02
CA ALA A 18 0.31 10.17 12.27
C ALA A 18 1.17 9.23 11.41
N GLU A 19 0.71 7.99 11.21
CA GLU A 19 1.41 6.99 10.38
C GLU A 19 1.35 7.34 8.89
N LEU A 20 0.18 7.76 8.40
CA LEU A 20 -0.06 8.03 6.97
C LEU A 20 0.30 9.47 6.58
N GLY A 21 0.57 10.36 7.54
CA GLY A 21 0.93 11.76 7.29
C GLY A 21 -0.17 12.57 6.62
N THR A 22 -1.44 12.30 6.95
CA THR A 22 -2.60 12.91 6.30
C THR A 22 -3.19 14.06 7.11
N ASP A 23 -3.82 15.03 6.43
CA ASP A 23 -4.36 16.22 7.08
C ASP A 23 -5.87 16.19 7.35
N THR A 24 -6.59 15.24 6.76
CA THR A 24 -8.05 15.16 6.89
C THR A 24 -8.51 13.75 7.16
N ILE A 25 -9.60 13.59 7.90
CA ILE A 25 -10.22 12.29 8.18
C ILE A 25 -10.48 11.52 6.87
N LYS A 26 -11.02 12.20 5.86
CA LYS A 26 -11.27 11.62 4.53
C LYS A 26 -9.98 11.09 3.90
N ALA A 27 -8.89 11.87 3.93
CA ALA A 27 -7.61 11.45 3.39
C ALA A 27 -7.05 10.23 4.15
N THR A 28 -7.10 10.25 5.47
CA THR A 28 -6.67 9.13 6.31
C THR A 28 -7.46 7.86 6.01
N VAL A 29 -8.79 7.94 5.99
CA VAL A 29 -9.68 6.79 5.76
C VAL A 29 -9.48 6.22 4.35
N ASN A 30 -9.42 7.08 3.32
CA ASN A 30 -9.19 6.61 1.96
C ASN A 30 -7.82 5.90 1.83
N ALA A 31 -6.76 6.49 2.38
CA ALA A 31 -5.42 5.91 2.33
C ALA A 31 -5.34 4.57 3.10
N ALA A 32 -5.98 4.50 4.27
CA ALA A 32 -6.06 3.27 5.05
C ALA A 32 -6.83 2.16 4.30
N LEU A 33 -7.95 2.50 3.64
CA LEU A 33 -8.72 1.55 2.83
C LEU A 33 -7.91 1.07 1.61
N GLU A 34 -7.18 1.96 0.94
CA GLU A 34 -6.28 1.59 -0.16
C GLU A 34 -5.18 0.64 0.31
N ALA A 35 -4.55 0.93 1.46
CA ALA A 35 -3.52 0.08 2.05
C ALA A 35 -4.07 -1.31 2.44
N ALA A 36 -5.28 -1.37 2.98
CA ALA A 36 -5.94 -2.61 3.36
C ALA A 36 -6.43 -3.43 2.14
N ALA A 37 -6.93 -2.76 1.09
CA ALA A 37 -7.38 -3.41 -0.14
C ALA A 37 -6.20 -3.96 -0.98
N PHE A 38 -5.04 -3.29 -0.92
CA PHE A 38 -3.84 -3.69 -1.64
C PHE A 38 -2.66 -3.87 -0.68
N PRO A 39 -2.67 -4.94 0.14
CA PRO A 39 -1.59 -5.17 1.08
C PRO A 39 -0.27 -5.28 0.30
N ARG A 40 0.59 -4.29 0.53
CA ARG A 40 1.84 -4.10 -0.23
C ARG A 40 2.81 -5.24 0.05
N ALA A 41 2.82 -5.78 1.27
CA ALA A 41 3.75 -6.84 1.67
C ALA A 41 3.57 -8.15 0.89
N PRO A 42 2.37 -8.77 0.77
CA PRO A 42 2.18 -9.96 -0.05
C PRO A 42 2.43 -9.73 -1.55
N ARG A 43 2.05 -8.56 -2.08
CA ARG A 43 2.30 -8.22 -3.49
C ARG A 43 3.78 -8.01 -3.77
N VAL A 44 4.51 -7.35 -2.87
CA VAL A 44 5.95 -7.13 -2.97
C VAL A 44 6.69 -8.44 -2.80
N ALA A 45 6.35 -9.25 -1.78
CA ALA A 45 6.93 -10.58 -1.61
C ALA A 45 6.74 -11.45 -2.87
N LYS A 46 5.51 -11.53 -3.38
CA LYS A 46 5.24 -12.26 -4.64
C LYS A 46 6.00 -11.70 -5.84
N ALA A 47 6.14 -10.38 -5.95
CA ALA A 47 6.91 -9.75 -7.03
C ALA A 47 8.42 -10.04 -6.89
N LEU A 48 8.93 -10.06 -5.66
CA LEU A 48 10.32 -10.44 -5.36
C LEU A 48 10.57 -11.92 -5.62
N ASP A 49 9.64 -12.81 -5.26
CA ASP A 49 9.69 -14.25 -5.59
C ASP A 49 9.70 -14.44 -7.11
N THR A 50 8.83 -13.72 -7.83
CA THR A 50 8.80 -13.75 -9.31
C THR A 50 10.13 -13.28 -9.92
N LEU A 51 10.78 -12.27 -9.34
CA LEU A 51 12.10 -11.82 -9.77
C LEU A 51 13.18 -12.85 -9.44
N ALA A 52 13.12 -13.49 -8.27
CA ALA A 52 14.06 -14.52 -7.86
C ALA A 52 13.99 -15.75 -8.77
N ASP A 53 12.78 -16.13 -9.21
CA ASP A 53 12.55 -17.26 -10.10
C ASP A 53 12.78 -16.92 -11.59
N SER A 54 12.94 -15.63 -11.92
CA SER A 54 13.15 -15.20 -13.30
C SER A 54 14.59 -15.42 -13.76
N THR A 55 14.75 -16.09 -14.91
CA THR A 55 16.05 -16.22 -15.57
C THR A 55 16.34 -14.93 -16.33
N LEU A 56 16.98 -13.98 -15.66
CA LEU A 56 17.39 -12.72 -16.27
C LEU A 56 18.63 -12.95 -17.15
N GLU A 57 18.58 -12.48 -18.40
CA GLU A 57 19.74 -12.50 -19.28
C GLU A 57 20.89 -11.70 -18.66
N ASP A 58 22.12 -12.14 -18.93
CA ASP A 58 23.30 -11.44 -18.44
C ASP A 58 23.29 -10.00 -18.95
N ARG A 59 23.61 -9.05 -18.07
CA ARG A 59 23.45 -7.61 -18.32
C ARG A 59 24.21 -7.17 -19.58
N GLU A 60 25.32 -7.84 -19.89
CA GLU A 60 26.13 -7.58 -21.08
C GLU A 60 25.44 -7.95 -22.41
N HIS A 61 24.46 -8.85 -22.40
CA HIS A 61 23.65 -9.21 -23.57
C HIS A 61 22.39 -8.35 -23.70
N ALA A 62 21.84 -7.85 -22.60
CA ALA A 62 20.57 -7.12 -22.59
C ALA A 62 20.64 -5.67 -23.11
N TRP A 63 21.84 -5.09 -23.25
CA TRP A 63 22.06 -3.68 -23.62
C TRP A 63 22.68 -3.47 -25.02
N ARG A 64 22.70 -4.48 -25.89
CA ARG A 64 23.08 -4.34 -27.31
C ARG A 64 21.85 -4.18 -28.19
#